data_AF-A0A3M1Z4S5-F1
#
_entry.id   AF-A0A3M1Z4S5-F1
#
_cell.length_a   1.000
_cell.length_b   1.000
_cell.length_c   1.000
_cell.angle_alpha   90.00
_cell.angle_beta   90.00
_cell.angle_gamma   90.00
#
_symmetry.space_group_name_H-M   'P 1'
#
loop_
_entity.id
_entity.type
_entity.pdbx_description
1 polymer ?
#
loop_
_entity_poly.entity_id
_entity_poly.type
_entity_poly.pdbx_seq_one_letter_code
_entity_poly.pdbx_strand_id
1 'polypeptide(L)'
;MVEQEIINAIERHEPLELAELKNRTPFEDCVRYVMKTLSERSRRIYRNTYDKWLSWASENGVHALDVNMSTVALFLKDADGTQETLRRHLCAMRKLAEIMAILDGNTARTNYELLKQMKTPAGKTETERNQRAMSPAEIDAAIRAWRGNSLTERRNMAVIALLAFTGVRRAELVALQWRDVNWDNATVKVRHGKGDKKRIVTVFGGVDGFAMNALKAWKKALEKATGGEKRVYVFPSLGKGGNVKADKPMPTDTVWRIVRETMKRSGIENMTPHTFRHTLITELARHDVATAQAQAGHASASTTLGYAHEIEAENRHQYRLRYGAMTKADKELFEAGE
;
A
#
# COMPACT_ATOMS: atom_id res chain seq x y z
N MET A 1 -14.42 13.52 31.34
CA MET A 1 -15.48 12.51 31.52
C MET A 1 -16.30 12.38 30.25
N VAL A 2 -16.96 13.46 29.82
CA VAL A 2 -17.73 13.57 28.55
C VAL A 2 -16.97 13.07 27.31
N GLU A 3 -15.69 13.43 27.14
CA GLU A 3 -14.92 13.07 25.94
C GLU A 3 -14.64 11.56 25.80
N GLN A 4 -14.47 10.85 26.91
CA GLN A 4 -14.24 9.39 26.89
C GLN A 4 -15.56 8.63 26.69
N GLU A 5 -16.67 9.14 27.21
CA GLU A 5 -18.01 8.60 26.97
C GLU A 5 -18.41 8.74 25.51
N ILE A 6 -18.08 9.86 24.86
CA ILE A 6 -18.24 10.05 23.41
C ILE A 6 -17.45 9.01 22.63
N ILE A 7 -16.17 8.79 22.96
CA ILE A 7 -15.35 7.77 22.29
C ILE A 7 -15.98 6.38 22.45
N ASN A 8 -16.41 6.02 23.65
CA ASN A 8 -17.01 4.73 23.93
C ASN A 8 -18.35 4.53 23.18
N ALA A 9 -19.18 5.55 23.09
CA ALA A 9 -20.45 5.50 22.33
C ALA A 9 -20.20 5.37 20.82
N ILE A 10 -19.16 6.03 20.30
CA ILE A 10 -18.72 5.88 18.91
C ILE A 10 -18.25 4.46 18.63
N GLU A 11 -17.48 3.86 19.54
CA GLU A 11 -17.05 2.46 19.41
C GLU A 11 -18.24 1.48 19.42
N ARG A 12 -19.29 1.79 20.18
CA ARG A 12 -20.51 0.96 20.30
C ARG A 12 -21.58 1.26 19.25
N HIS A 13 -21.46 2.37 18.52
CA HIS A 13 -22.48 2.89 17.60
C HIS A 13 -23.82 3.17 18.30
N GLU A 14 -23.76 3.65 19.55
CA GLU A 14 -24.93 3.97 20.37
C GLU A 14 -25.16 5.49 20.47
N PRO A 15 -26.42 5.96 20.51
CA PRO A 15 -26.70 7.38 20.71
C PRO A 15 -26.36 7.80 22.14
N LEU A 16 -25.79 9.00 22.29
CA LEU A 16 -25.57 9.62 23.60
C LEU A 16 -26.71 10.57 23.94
N GLU A 17 -27.44 10.29 25.02
CA GLU A 17 -28.31 11.27 25.65
C GLU A 17 -27.49 12.20 26.55
N LEU A 18 -26.75 13.13 25.94
CA LEU A 18 -26.08 14.21 26.66
C LEU A 18 -26.80 15.52 26.37
N ALA A 19 -27.65 15.94 27.31
CA ALA A 19 -28.40 17.21 27.24
C ALA A 19 -27.50 18.46 27.08
N GLU A 20 -26.20 18.33 27.34
CA GLU A 20 -25.20 19.41 27.33
C GLU A 20 -24.62 19.76 25.94
N LEU A 21 -24.87 18.98 24.89
CA LEU A 21 -24.35 19.25 23.53
C LEU A 21 -25.23 20.18 22.67
N LYS A 22 -26.35 20.67 23.21
CA LYS A 22 -27.37 21.46 22.49
C LYS A 22 -26.90 22.86 22.02
N ASN A 23 -25.71 23.31 22.39
CA ASN A 23 -25.16 24.58 21.94
C ASN A 23 -23.88 24.38 21.12
N ARG A 24 -24.07 24.30 19.79
CA ARG A 24 -23.06 24.40 18.74
C ARG A 24 -21.80 23.55 18.97
N THR A 25 -21.87 22.26 18.70
CA THR A 25 -20.68 21.47 18.39
C THR A 25 -20.06 22.04 17.11
N PRO A 26 -18.91 22.72 17.13
CA PRO A 26 -18.28 23.25 15.92
C PRO A 26 -17.95 22.08 14.99
N PHE A 27 -18.00 22.31 13.67
CA PHE A 27 -17.62 21.30 12.67
C PHE A 27 -16.26 20.63 12.98
N GLU A 28 -15.33 21.41 13.54
CA GLU A 28 -14.01 20.93 13.97
C GLU A 28 -14.07 19.86 15.08
N ASP A 29 -15.04 19.94 16.00
CA ASP A 29 -15.21 18.95 17.05
C ASP A 29 -15.70 17.62 16.45
N CYS A 30 -16.68 17.66 15.55
CA CYS A 30 -17.14 16.48 14.81
C CYS A 30 -15.98 15.83 14.03
N VAL A 31 -15.18 16.65 13.33
CA VAL A 31 -13.98 16.18 12.62
C VAL A 31 -12.97 15.57 13.59
N ARG A 32 -12.73 16.20 14.75
CA ARG A 32 -11.83 15.68 15.79
C ARG A 32 -12.25 14.29 16.25
N TYR A 33 -13.54 14.07 16.52
CA TYR A 33 -14.07 12.75 16.88
C TYR A 33 -13.92 11.74 15.75
N VAL A 34 -14.21 12.11 14.50
CA VAL A 34 -13.94 11.24 13.35
C VAL A 34 -12.47 10.81 13.34
N MET A 35 -11.53 11.75 13.49
CA MET A 35 -10.10 11.43 13.43
C MET A 35 -9.68 10.41 14.50
N LYS A 36 -10.28 10.43 15.69
CA LYS A 36 -9.98 9.46 16.76
C LYS A 36 -10.35 8.02 16.36
N THR A 37 -11.38 7.83 15.54
CA THR A 37 -11.81 6.51 15.05
C THR A 37 -10.95 5.92 13.92
N LEU A 38 -10.05 6.73 13.35
CA LEU A 38 -9.34 6.38 12.12
C LEU A 38 -7.86 6.07 12.36
N SER A 39 -7.34 5.13 11.55
CA SER A 39 -5.90 4.91 11.42
C SER A 39 -5.19 6.19 10.92
N GLU A 40 -3.91 6.37 11.25
CA GLU A 40 -3.13 7.55 10.87
C GLU A 40 -3.16 7.84 9.36
N ARG A 41 -3.07 6.79 8.54
CA ARG A 41 -3.17 6.90 7.08
C ARG A 41 -4.54 7.41 6.62
N SER A 42 -5.62 6.92 7.24
CA SER A 42 -6.99 7.34 6.92
C SER A 42 -7.26 8.77 7.38
N ARG A 43 -6.70 9.21 8.53
CA ARG A 43 -6.83 10.59 9.02
C ARG A 43 -6.40 11.62 7.98
N ARG A 44 -5.25 11.42 7.33
CA ARG A 44 -4.76 12.35 6.30
C ARG A 44 -5.72 12.46 5.10
N ILE A 45 -6.29 11.35 4.67
CA ILE A 45 -7.21 11.30 3.52
C ILE A 45 -8.55 11.97 3.88
N TYR A 46 -9.06 11.68 5.06
CA TYR A 46 -10.35 12.21 5.53
C TYR A 46 -10.23 13.72 5.80
N ARG A 47 -9.12 14.16 6.40
CA ARG A 47 -8.85 15.60 6.62
C ARG A 47 -8.89 16.39 5.32
N ASN A 48 -8.20 15.93 4.29
CA ASN A 48 -8.26 16.56 2.96
C ASN A 48 -9.70 16.64 2.42
N THR A 49 -10.54 15.62 2.67
CA THR A 49 -11.96 15.69 2.27
C THR A 49 -12.71 16.76 3.05
N TYR A 50 -12.50 16.86 4.37
CA TYR A 50 -13.18 17.83 5.20
C TYR A 50 -12.75 19.26 4.90
N ASP A 51 -11.47 19.48 4.58
CA ASP A 51 -10.97 20.79 4.13
C ASP A 51 -11.68 21.20 2.82
N LYS A 52 -11.80 20.28 1.86
CA LYS A 52 -12.53 20.52 0.61
C LYS A 52 -14.03 20.77 0.84
N TRP A 53 -14.66 20.01 1.74
CA TRP A 53 -16.06 20.19 2.09
C TRP A 53 -16.28 21.58 2.71
N LEU A 54 -15.41 22.02 3.62
CA LEU A 54 -15.50 23.35 4.22
C LEU A 54 -15.40 24.46 3.19
N SER A 55 -14.41 24.39 2.29
CA SER A 55 -14.27 25.36 1.19
C SER A 55 -15.52 25.37 0.31
N TRP A 56 -15.96 24.19 -0.16
CA TRP A 56 -17.13 24.07 -1.02
C TRP A 56 -18.41 24.57 -0.34
N ALA A 57 -18.62 24.23 0.93
CA ALA A 57 -19.79 24.65 1.69
C ALA A 57 -19.83 26.18 1.86
N SER A 58 -18.68 26.79 2.16
CA SER A 58 -18.55 28.24 2.23
C SER A 58 -18.83 28.93 0.88
N GLU A 59 -18.29 28.39 -0.22
CA GLU A 59 -18.49 28.92 -1.57
C GLU A 59 -19.94 28.82 -2.05
N ASN A 60 -20.68 27.81 -1.59
CA ASN A 60 -22.06 27.54 -1.98
C ASN A 60 -23.11 28.01 -0.95
N GLY A 61 -22.70 28.73 0.10
CA GLY A 61 -23.62 29.22 1.14
C GLY A 61 -24.28 28.11 1.97
N VAL A 62 -23.67 26.92 2.01
CA VAL A 62 -24.15 25.76 2.76
C VAL A 62 -23.50 25.76 4.14
N HIS A 63 -24.26 25.49 5.19
CA HIS A 63 -23.70 25.36 6.53
C HIS A 63 -22.84 24.09 6.61
N ALA A 64 -21.65 24.15 7.23
CA ALA A 64 -20.71 23.01 7.25
C ALA A 64 -21.27 21.74 7.93
N LEU A 65 -22.24 21.89 8.84
CA LEU A 65 -22.97 20.80 9.49
C LEU A 65 -24.23 20.37 8.72
N ASP A 66 -24.57 20.98 7.60
CA ASP A 66 -25.68 20.54 6.77
C ASP A 66 -25.25 19.36 5.89
N VAL A 67 -24.92 18.23 6.54
CA VAL A 67 -24.44 17.00 5.91
C VAL A 67 -25.63 16.10 5.63
N ASN A 68 -26.31 16.34 4.51
CA ASN A 68 -27.46 15.57 4.05
C ASN A 68 -27.22 15.03 2.62
N MET A 69 -28.16 14.23 2.11
CA MET A 69 -27.99 13.59 0.80
C MET A 69 -27.85 14.60 -0.34
N SER A 70 -28.58 15.71 -0.29
CA SER A 70 -28.58 16.75 -1.34
C SER A 70 -27.28 17.54 -1.35
N THR A 71 -26.83 18.02 -0.19
CA THR A 71 -25.60 18.81 -0.07
C THR A 71 -24.36 17.97 -0.37
N VAL A 72 -24.33 16.72 0.10
CA VAL A 72 -23.24 15.79 -0.25
C VAL A 72 -23.24 15.43 -1.73
N ALA A 73 -24.42 15.27 -2.37
CA ALA A 73 -24.49 15.04 -3.81
C ALA A 73 -23.92 16.19 -4.63
N LEU A 74 -24.25 17.43 -4.26
CA LEU A 74 -23.71 18.63 -4.92
C LEU A 74 -22.20 18.74 -4.71
N PHE A 75 -21.72 18.57 -3.48
CA PHE A 75 -20.28 18.53 -3.18
C PHE A 75 -19.54 17.50 -4.03
N LEU A 76 -20.04 16.27 -4.11
CA LEU A 76 -19.38 15.23 -4.91
C LEU A 76 -19.41 15.51 -6.41
N LYS A 77 -20.45 16.20 -6.89
CA LYS A 77 -20.55 16.63 -8.29
C LYS A 77 -19.49 17.71 -8.60
N ASP A 78 -19.31 18.66 -7.69
CA ASP A 78 -18.41 19.81 -7.90
C ASP A 78 -16.95 19.51 -7.57
N ALA A 79 -16.68 18.53 -6.70
CA ALA A 79 -15.35 18.15 -6.26
C ALA A 79 -14.44 17.52 -7.34
N ASP A 80 -14.89 17.44 -8.60
CA ASP A 80 -14.26 16.88 -9.81
C ASP A 80 -13.11 15.88 -9.55
N GLY A 81 -13.34 14.60 -9.83
CA GLY A 81 -12.33 13.58 -9.60
C GLY A 81 -12.65 12.21 -10.20
N THR A 82 -11.71 11.30 -10.01
CA THR A 82 -11.91 9.89 -10.37
C THR A 82 -13.00 9.25 -9.51
N GLN A 83 -13.64 8.20 -10.01
CA GLN A 83 -14.60 7.38 -9.26
C GLN A 83 -14.15 7.02 -7.84
N GLU A 84 -12.90 6.58 -7.71
CA GLU A 84 -12.31 6.20 -6.44
C GLU A 84 -12.09 7.42 -5.51
N THR A 85 -11.82 8.60 -6.07
CA THR A 85 -11.71 9.84 -5.30
C THR A 85 -13.09 10.25 -4.75
N LEU A 86 -14.12 10.23 -5.58
CA LEU A 86 -15.51 10.51 -5.16
C LEU A 86 -15.99 9.50 -4.11
N ARG A 87 -15.63 8.21 -4.26
CA ARG A 87 -15.96 7.17 -3.28
C ARG A 87 -15.32 7.44 -1.93
N ARG A 88 -14.07 7.92 -1.90
CA ARG A 88 -13.38 8.31 -0.65
C ARG A 88 -14.04 9.53 -0.01
N HIS A 89 -14.39 10.52 -0.81
CA HIS A 89 -15.11 11.70 -0.31
C HIS A 89 -16.45 11.27 0.33
N LEU A 90 -17.24 10.45 -0.35
CA LEU A 90 -18.50 9.91 0.20
C LEU A 90 -18.29 9.11 1.49
N CYS A 91 -17.25 8.29 1.58
CA CYS A 91 -16.94 7.54 2.81
C CYS A 91 -16.59 8.47 3.99
N ALA A 92 -15.86 9.56 3.74
CA ALA A 92 -15.56 10.55 4.77
C ALA A 92 -16.81 11.33 5.20
N MET A 93 -17.68 11.72 4.26
CA MET A 93 -18.94 12.40 4.56
C MET A 93 -19.89 11.50 5.37
N ARG A 94 -19.97 10.21 5.06
CA ARG A 94 -20.71 9.22 5.86
C ARG A 94 -20.19 9.13 7.29
N LYS A 95 -18.87 9.09 7.48
CA LYS A 95 -18.27 9.03 8.81
C LYS A 95 -18.55 10.29 9.62
N LEU A 96 -18.58 11.45 8.96
CA LEU A 96 -18.96 12.71 9.60
C LEU A 96 -20.44 12.69 10.02
N ALA A 97 -21.34 12.26 9.13
CA ALA A 97 -22.76 12.13 9.44
C ALA A 97 -23.05 11.11 10.56
N GLU A 98 -22.27 10.01 10.62
CA GLU A 98 -22.34 9.03 11.71
C GLU A 98 -22.01 9.68 13.07
N ILE A 99 -20.92 10.43 13.14
CA ILE A 99 -20.52 11.16 14.36
C ILE A 99 -21.59 12.19 14.73
N MET A 100 -22.11 12.93 13.76
CA MET A 100 -23.19 13.88 14.02
C MET A 100 -24.46 13.19 14.53
N ALA A 101 -24.81 12.01 14.01
CA ALA A 101 -25.95 11.23 14.48
C ALA A 101 -25.78 10.74 15.92
N ILE A 102 -24.55 10.44 16.34
CA ILE A 102 -24.22 10.06 17.72
C ILE A 102 -24.33 11.28 18.66
N LEU A 103 -23.97 12.47 18.17
CA LEU A 103 -23.90 13.70 18.97
C LEU A 103 -25.22 14.52 19.00
N ASP A 104 -26.04 14.48 17.95
CA ASP A 104 -27.17 15.42 17.73
C ASP A 104 -28.53 14.74 17.42
N GLY A 105 -28.76 13.53 17.93
CA GLY A 105 -30.09 12.90 17.93
C GLY A 105 -30.75 12.70 16.54
N ASN A 106 -32.09 12.85 16.47
CA ASN A 106 -32.94 12.27 15.42
C ASN A 106 -32.70 12.78 13.98
N THR A 107 -32.44 14.08 13.78
CA THR A 107 -32.30 14.66 12.43
C THR A 107 -31.01 14.19 11.76
N ALA A 108 -29.88 14.25 12.49
CA ALA A 108 -28.60 13.78 12.00
C ALA A 108 -28.61 12.27 11.72
N ARG A 109 -29.34 11.49 12.54
CA ARG A 109 -29.54 10.05 12.32
C ARG A 109 -30.24 9.73 11.00
N THR A 110 -31.30 10.49 10.67
CA THR A 110 -32.00 10.32 9.40
C THR A 110 -31.08 10.59 8.21
N ASN A 111 -30.33 11.70 8.26
CA ASN A 111 -29.36 12.05 7.21
C ASN A 111 -28.28 10.97 7.03
N TYR A 112 -27.77 10.40 8.13
CA TYR A 112 -26.79 9.32 8.09
C TYR A 112 -27.35 8.05 7.40
N GLU A 113 -28.57 7.62 7.73
CA GLU A 113 -29.18 6.45 7.12
C GLU A 113 -29.44 6.63 5.61
N LEU A 114 -29.86 7.82 5.18
CA LEU A 114 -29.98 8.15 3.75
C LEU A 114 -28.62 8.13 3.03
N LEU A 115 -27.58 8.70 3.65
CA LEU A 115 -26.24 8.70 3.08
C LEU A 115 -25.65 7.30 2.92
N LYS A 116 -26.00 6.33 3.78
CA LYS A 116 -25.60 4.92 3.62
C LYS A 116 -26.12 4.29 2.32
N GLN A 117 -27.29 4.72 1.86
CA GLN A 117 -27.93 4.21 0.64
C GLN A 117 -27.43 4.90 -0.63
N MET A 118 -26.86 6.10 -0.49
CA MET A 118 -26.33 6.88 -1.61
C MET A 118 -25.27 6.11 -2.42
N LYS A 119 -25.38 6.09 -3.74
CA LYS A 119 -24.32 5.55 -4.60
C LYS A 119 -23.29 6.65 -4.90
N THR A 120 -22.03 6.26 -5.09
CA THR A 120 -21.02 7.21 -5.57
C THR A 120 -21.43 7.71 -6.96
N PRO A 121 -21.45 9.04 -7.21
CA PRO A 121 -21.76 9.60 -8.51
C PRO A 121 -20.80 9.11 -9.61
N ALA A 122 -21.23 9.24 -10.87
CA ALA A 122 -20.39 8.94 -12.02
C ALA A 122 -19.18 9.91 -12.08
N GLY A 123 -18.03 9.49 -11.57
CA GLY A 123 -16.77 10.21 -11.74
C GLY A 123 -16.10 9.88 -13.07
N LYS A 124 -15.04 10.63 -13.40
CA LYS A 124 -14.14 10.27 -14.50
C LYS A 124 -13.69 8.81 -14.31
N THR A 125 -13.91 7.97 -15.32
CA THR A 125 -13.24 6.68 -15.38
C THR A 125 -11.76 6.99 -15.32
N GLU A 126 -11.08 6.41 -14.34
CA GLU A 126 -9.63 6.40 -14.36
C GLU A 126 -9.30 5.73 -15.70
N THR A 127 -8.82 6.52 -16.69
CA THR A 127 -8.31 5.98 -17.96
C THR A 127 -7.45 4.79 -17.56
N GLU A 128 -7.59 3.66 -18.26
CA GLU A 128 -7.09 2.30 -17.99
C GLU A 128 -5.55 2.19 -17.77
N ARG A 129 -4.97 3.09 -16.99
CA ARG A 129 -3.54 3.34 -16.83
C ARG A 129 -2.91 2.45 -15.76
N ASN A 130 -3.63 1.46 -15.22
CA ASN A 130 -3.12 0.71 -14.07
C ASN A 130 -3.49 -0.78 -14.01
N GLN A 131 -4.07 -1.34 -15.07
CA GLN A 131 -4.48 -2.76 -15.06
C GLN A 131 -3.79 -3.62 -16.11
N ARG A 132 -2.72 -3.14 -16.75
CA ARG A 132 -1.92 -4.01 -17.62
C ARG A 132 -0.91 -4.80 -16.79
N ALA A 133 -0.91 -6.12 -16.98
CA ALA A 133 0.23 -6.95 -16.60
C ALA A 133 1.41 -6.63 -17.53
N MET A 134 2.62 -6.59 -16.97
CA MET A 134 3.84 -6.44 -17.76
C MET A 134 4.13 -7.71 -18.53
N SER A 135 4.66 -7.56 -19.74
CA SER A 135 5.23 -8.66 -20.51
C SER A 135 6.51 -9.20 -19.85
N PRO A 136 6.95 -10.42 -20.20
CA PRO A 136 8.24 -10.96 -19.74
C PRO A 136 9.42 -10.04 -20.06
N ALA A 137 9.47 -9.48 -21.26
CA ALA A 137 10.53 -8.56 -21.67
C ALA A 137 10.56 -7.28 -20.82
N GLU A 138 9.39 -6.75 -20.43
CA GLU A 138 9.31 -5.58 -19.55
C GLU A 138 9.79 -5.88 -18.13
N ILE A 139 9.44 -7.04 -17.57
CA ILE A 139 9.99 -7.44 -16.26
C ILE A 139 11.51 -7.58 -16.36
N ASP A 140 12.00 -8.22 -17.42
CA ASP A 140 13.42 -8.46 -17.68
C ASP A 140 14.21 -7.13 -17.76
N ALA A 141 13.68 -6.17 -18.52
CA ALA A 141 14.24 -4.83 -18.64
C ALA A 141 14.18 -4.06 -17.31
N ALA A 142 13.09 -4.17 -16.55
CA ALA A 142 12.94 -3.47 -15.27
C ALA A 142 13.95 -3.96 -14.22
N ILE A 143 14.13 -5.28 -14.06
CA ILE A 143 15.04 -5.84 -13.06
C ILE A 143 16.52 -5.56 -13.40
N ARG A 144 16.83 -5.34 -14.68
CA ARG A 144 18.18 -5.02 -15.20
C ARG A 144 18.42 -3.53 -15.44
N ALA A 145 17.50 -2.66 -15.06
CA ALA A 145 17.63 -1.21 -15.18
C ALA A 145 18.70 -0.60 -14.26
N TRP A 146 19.11 -1.33 -13.22
CA TRP A 146 20.10 -0.93 -12.22
C TRP A 146 21.26 -1.91 -12.29
N ARG A 147 22.43 -1.47 -12.78
CA ARG A 147 23.63 -2.31 -12.92
C ARG A 147 24.90 -1.67 -12.37
N GLY A 148 24.79 -0.47 -11.79
CA GLY A 148 25.96 0.20 -11.24
C GLY A 148 26.45 -0.45 -9.94
N ASN A 149 27.71 -0.16 -9.58
CA ASN A 149 28.33 -0.68 -8.36
C ASN A 149 28.08 0.17 -7.11
N SER A 150 27.45 1.34 -7.24
CA SER A 150 27.17 2.21 -6.10
C SER A 150 26.19 1.56 -5.12
N LEU A 151 26.25 1.98 -3.86
CA LEU A 151 25.32 1.49 -2.83
C LEU A 151 23.85 1.72 -3.21
N THR A 152 23.56 2.86 -3.84
CA THR A 152 22.21 3.21 -4.31
C THR A 152 21.74 2.29 -5.44
N GLU A 153 22.62 1.97 -6.39
CA GLU A 153 22.31 1.07 -7.50
C GLU A 153 21.98 -0.34 -7.01
N ARG A 154 22.83 -0.91 -6.14
CA ARG A 154 22.60 -2.24 -5.55
C ARG A 154 21.31 -2.30 -4.73
N ARG A 155 21.02 -1.26 -3.94
CA ARG A 155 19.73 -1.15 -3.22
C ARG A 155 18.56 -1.16 -4.19
N ASN A 156 18.61 -0.31 -5.22
CA ASN A 156 17.49 -0.13 -6.13
C ASN A 156 17.22 -1.38 -6.98
N MET A 157 18.28 -2.07 -7.42
CA MET A 157 18.19 -3.38 -8.05
C MET A 157 17.45 -4.38 -7.15
N ALA A 158 17.85 -4.51 -5.88
CA ALA A 158 17.20 -5.40 -4.92
C ALA A 158 15.73 -5.01 -4.64
N VAL A 159 15.41 -3.71 -4.59
CA VAL A 159 14.02 -3.23 -4.44
C VAL A 159 13.15 -3.65 -5.62
N ILE A 160 13.62 -3.41 -6.86
CA ILE A 160 12.85 -3.77 -8.06
C ILE A 160 12.71 -5.28 -8.19
N ALA A 161 13.79 -6.03 -7.94
CA ALA A 161 13.76 -7.48 -7.97
C ALA A 161 12.77 -8.05 -6.94
N LEU A 162 12.80 -7.59 -5.69
CA LEU A 162 11.82 -8.04 -4.70
C LEU A 162 10.37 -7.68 -5.11
N LEU A 163 10.10 -6.48 -5.63
CA LEU A 163 8.77 -6.15 -6.12
C LEU A 163 8.31 -7.10 -7.22
N ALA A 164 9.17 -7.38 -8.20
CA ALA A 164 8.87 -8.23 -9.35
C ALA A 164 8.66 -9.71 -9.00
N PHE A 165 9.43 -10.23 -8.05
CA PHE A 165 9.46 -11.65 -7.72
C PHE A 165 8.66 -12.03 -6.46
N THR A 166 8.13 -11.05 -5.72
CA THR A 166 7.26 -11.32 -4.56
C THR A 166 5.90 -10.63 -4.64
N GLY A 167 5.77 -9.54 -5.40
CA GLY A 167 4.53 -8.77 -5.46
C GLY A 167 4.11 -8.16 -4.12
N VAL A 168 5.02 -8.03 -3.15
CA VAL A 168 4.72 -7.36 -1.87
C VAL A 168 4.34 -5.90 -2.10
N ARG A 169 3.52 -5.35 -1.19
CA ARG A 169 3.19 -3.93 -1.24
C ARG A 169 4.38 -3.10 -0.80
N ARG A 170 4.48 -1.85 -1.26
CA ARG A 170 5.56 -0.92 -0.88
C ARG A 170 5.79 -0.79 0.62
N ALA A 171 4.70 -0.67 1.39
CA ALA A 171 4.76 -0.56 2.84
C ALA A 171 5.28 -1.86 3.50
N GLU A 172 4.92 -3.02 2.93
CA GLU A 172 5.43 -4.32 3.37
C GLU A 172 6.92 -4.44 3.05
N LEU A 173 7.35 -4.03 1.85
CA LEU A 173 8.75 -4.07 1.40
C LEU A 173 9.68 -3.25 2.30
N VAL A 174 9.33 -2.00 2.61
CA VAL A 174 10.19 -1.14 3.45
C VAL A 174 10.22 -1.58 4.91
N ALA A 175 9.21 -2.33 5.36
CA ALA A 175 9.12 -2.86 6.71
C ALA A 175 9.86 -4.19 6.90
N LEU A 176 10.36 -4.82 5.83
CA LEU A 176 11.11 -6.07 5.91
C LEU A 176 12.37 -5.89 6.76
N GLN A 177 12.62 -6.86 7.63
CA GLN A 177 13.86 -6.99 8.40
C GLN A 177 14.63 -8.21 7.94
N TRP A 178 15.95 -8.24 8.18
CA TRP A 178 16.77 -9.37 7.74
C TRP A 178 16.33 -10.71 8.35
N ARG A 179 15.77 -10.69 9.57
CA ARG A 179 15.16 -11.87 10.21
C ARG A 179 13.91 -12.40 9.50
N ASP A 180 13.29 -11.58 8.65
CA ASP A 180 12.10 -11.96 7.89
C ASP A 180 12.48 -12.70 6.60
N VAL A 181 13.76 -12.73 6.21
CA VAL A 181 14.24 -13.37 4.97
C VAL A 181 14.72 -14.79 5.29
N ASN A 182 14.10 -15.78 4.65
CA ASN A 182 14.57 -17.16 4.67
C ASN A 182 15.33 -17.44 3.36
N TRP A 183 16.66 -17.55 3.47
CA TRP A 183 17.56 -17.73 2.35
C TRP A 183 17.48 -19.13 1.74
N ASP A 184 17.27 -20.14 2.55
CA ASP A 184 17.26 -21.56 2.15
C ASP A 184 15.97 -21.93 1.41
N ASN A 185 14.87 -21.24 1.73
CA ASN A 185 13.57 -21.49 1.11
C ASN A 185 13.16 -20.41 0.10
N ALA A 186 13.98 -19.35 -0.08
CA ALA A 186 13.63 -18.18 -0.88
C ALA A 186 12.24 -17.62 -0.53
N THR A 187 12.02 -17.32 0.76
CA THR A 187 10.76 -16.72 1.23
C THR A 187 11.02 -15.49 2.09
N VAL A 188 10.01 -14.61 2.16
CA VAL A 188 10.00 -13.44 3.05
C VAL A 188 8.74 -13.42 3.91
N LYS A 189 8.89 -13.12 5.19
CA LYS A 189 7.77 -13.03 6.14
C LYS A 189 7.23 -11.60 6.19
N VAL A 190 6.03 -11.40 5.68
CA VAL A 190 5.31 -10.12 5.83
C VAL A 190 4.62 -10.10 7.19
N ARG A 191 5.07 -9.18 8.06
CA ARG A 191 4.61 -9.08 9.46
C ARG A 191 3.30 -8.29 9.62
N HIS A 192 3.10 -7.26 8.81
CA HIS A 192 1.93 -6.37 8.90
C HIS A 192 1.28 -6.21 7.52
N GLY A 193 0.40 -7.14 7.16
CA GLY A 193 -0.39 -7.09 5.93
C GLY A 193 -1.64 -6.20 6.05
N LYS A 194 -2.50 -6.21 5.02
CA LYS A 194 -3.83 -5.59 5.10
C LYS A 194 -4.64 -6.27 6.21
N GLY A 195 -5.13 -5.49 7.18
CA GLY A 195 -5.82 -6.01 8.36
C GLY A 195 -4.90 -6.69 9.37
N ASP A 196 -3.61 -6.32 9.39
CA ASP A 196 -2.56 -6.83 10.29
C ASP A 196 -2.29 -8.34 10.21
N LYS A 197 -2.66 -8.96 9.08
CA LYS A 197 -2.43 -10.39 8.86
C LYS A 197 -0.99 -10.66 8.44
N LYS A 198 -0.36 -11.62 9.13
CA LYS A 198 0.96 -12.15 8.81
C LYS A 198 0.86 -13.18 7.70
N ARG A 199 1.85 -13.23 6.80
CA ARG A 199 1.97 -14.28 5.79
C ARG A 199 3.41 -14.52 5.38
N ILE A 200 3.71 -15.73 4.93
CA ILE A 200 4.95 -16.05 4.23
C ILE A 200 4.69 -15.79 2.74
N VAL A 201 5.65 -15.16 2.08
CA VAL A 201 5.58 -14.78 0.68
C VAL A 201 6.76 -15.41 -0.03
N THR A 202 6.48 -16.17 -1.08
CA THR A 202 7.53 -16.83 -1.86
C THR A 202 8.22 -15.81 -2.75
N VAL A 203 9.55 -15.89 -2.81
CA VAL A 203 10.38 -15.18 -3.79
C VAL A 203 10.51 -16.09 -5.00
N PHE A 204 9.67 -15.81 -6.00
CA PHE A 204 9.69 -16.57 -7.26
C PHE A 204 11.06 -16.45 -7.95
N GLY A 205 11.46 -17.45 -8.72
CA GLY A 205 12.84 -17.58 -9.23
C GLY A 205 13.76 -18.44 -8.36
N GLY A 206 13.39 -18.69 -7.09
CA GLY A 206 14.10 -19.61 -6.19
C GLY A 206 15.37 -19.04 -5.55
N VAL A 207 16.07 -19.88 -4.78
CA VAL A 207 17.23 -19.52 -3.93
C VAL A 207 18.40 -18.93 -4.71
N ASP A 208 18.58 -19.39 -5.95
CA ASP A 208 19.61 -18.92 -6.88
C ASP A 208 19.02 -18.01 -7.97
N GLY A 209 17.79 -17.53 -7.76
CA GLY A 209 17.11 -16.61 -8.67
C GLY A 209 17.68 -15.20 -8.59
N PHE A 210 17.35 -14.38 -9.59
CA PHE A 210 17.84 -12.99 -9.69
C PHE A 210 17.54 -12.17 -8.41
N ALA A 211 16.31 -12.27 -7.87
CA ALA A 211 15.93 -11.50 -6.68
C ALA A 211 16.70 -11.87 -5.42
N MET A 212 16.95 -13.16 -5.19
CA MET A 212 17.72 -13.61 -4.03
C MET A 212 19.19 -13.19 -4.15
N ASN A 213 19.78 -13.29 -5.35
CA ASN A 213 21.15 -12.82 -5.58
C ASN A 213 21.28 -11.30 -5.48
N ALA A 214 20.33 -10.53 -6.02
CA ALA A 214 20.28 -9.08 -5.84
C ALA A 214 20.18 -8.70 -4.35
N LEU A 215 19.40 -9.44 -3.57
CA LEU A 215 19.25 -9.22 -2.14
C LEU A 215 20.53 -9.57 -1.35
N LYS A 216 21.22 -10.67 -1.70
CA LYS A 216 22.54 -11.04 -1.15
C LYS A 216 23.59 -9.96 -1.45
N ALA A 217 23.66 -9.53 -2.72
CA ALA A 217 24.58 -8.49 -3.16
C ALA A 217 24.32 -7.15 -2.47
N TRP A 218 23.05 -6.81 -2.25
CA TRP A 218 22.66 -5.65 -1.46
C TRP A 218 23.09 -5.77 0.01
N LYS A 219 22.83 -6.93 0.65
CA LYS A 219 23.24 -7.18 2.04
C LYS A 219 24.73 -6.97 2.24
N LYS A 220 25.56 -7.56 1.36
CA LYS A 220 27.02 -7.42 1.40
C LYS A 220 27.47 -5.96 1.21
N ALA A 221 26.88 -5.26 0.25
CA ALA A 221 27.20 -3.85 0.01
C ALA A 221 26.82 -2.96 1.22
N LEU A 222 25.69 -3.24 1.86
CA LEU A 222 25.24 -2.55 3.07
C LEU A 222 26.17 -2.82 4.25
N GLU A 223 26.57 -4.07 4.48
CA GLU A 223 27.53 -4.44 5.53
C GLU A 223 28.87 -3.72 5.31
N LYS A 224 29.39 -3.70 4.07
CA LYS A 224 30.62 -2.96 3.73
C LYS A 224 30.48 -1.46 3.99
N ALA A 225 29.38 -0.85 3.56
CA ALA A 225 29.15 0.59 3.71
C ALA A 225 28.93 1.05 5.16
N THR A 226 28.64 0.11 6.07
CA THR A 226 28.40 0.37 7.49
C THR A 226 29.58 -0.05 8.38
N GLY A 227 30.71 -0.43 7.77
CA GLY A 227 31.86 -0.94 8.53
C GLY A 227 31.56 -2.23 9.31
N GLY A 228 30.61 -3.04 8.83
CA GLY A 228 30.19 -4.28 9.49
C GLY A 228 29.10 -4.10 10.56
N GLU A 229 28.59 -2.89 10.80
CA GLU A 229 27.50 -2.67 11.74
C GLU A 229 26.21 -3.37 11.26
N LYS A 230 25.69 -4.28 12.07
CA LYS A 230 24.46 -5.02 11.73
C LYS A 230 23.27 -4.07 11.66
N ARG A 231 22.55 -4.09 10.54
CA ARG A 231 21.27 -3.40 10.37
C ARG A 231 20.13 -4.38 10.59
N VAL A 232 19.00 -3.88 11.11
CA VAL A 232 17.79 -4.65 11.34
C VAL A 232 16.92 -4.65 10.08
N TYR A 233 16.73 -3.49 9.45
CA TYR A 233 15.90 -3.36 8.26
C TYR A 233 16.65 -3.85 7.01
N VAL A 234 15.93 -4.51 6.10
CA VAL A 234 16.47 -4.89 4.79
C VAL A 234 16.82 -3.63 4.00
N PHE A 235 15.94 -2.63 4.01
CA PHE A 235 16.15 -1.36 3.32
C PHE A 235 16.17 -0.20 4.31
N PRO A 236 17.31 0.06 4.98
CA PRO A 236 17.46 1.24 5.82
C PRO A 236 17.49 2.51 4.97
N SER A 237 17.12 3.64 5.58
CA SER A 237 17.15 4.94 4.94
C SER A 237 18.59 5.39 4.62
N LEU A 238 18.83 5.80 3.38
CA LEU A 238 20.11 6.36 2.94
C LEU A 238 20.07 7.90 2.96
N GLY A 239 21.17 8.50 3.40
CA GLY A 239 21.40 9.94 3.38
C GLY A 239 21.78 10.48 1.99
N LYS A 240 21.94 11.80 1.90
CA LYS A 240 22.52 12.44 0.71
C LYS A 240 23.92 11.85 0.46
N GLY A 241 24.25 11.58 -0.80
CA GLY A 241 25.52 10.94 -1.18
C GLY A 241 25.59 9.42 -0.98
N GLY A 242 24.53 8.77 -0.49
CA GLY A 242 24.48 7.30 -0.35
C GLY A 242 25.03 6.76 0.97
N ASN A 243 25.31 7.62 1.96
CA ASN A 243 25.75 7.18 3.28
C ASN A 243 24.58 6.57 4.07
N VAL A 244 24.84 5.47 4.80
CA VAL A 244 23.83 4.83 5.66
C VAL A 244 23.66 5.68 6.92
N LYS A 245 22.42 6.09 7.23
CA LYS A 245 22.12 6.91 8.42
C LYS A 245 21.78 6.00 9.62
N ALA A 246 20.65 6.29 10.28
CA ALA A 246 20.06 5.46 11.31
C ALA A 246 19.37 4.24 10.70
N ASP A 247 19.30 3.15 11.46
CA ASP A 247 18.60 1.93 11.11
C ASP A 247 17.07 2.09 11.23
N LYS A 248 16.55 2.98 10.37
CA LYS A 248 15.12 3.24 10.18
C LYS A 248 14.72 2.78 8.79
N PRO A 249 13.50 2.27 8.61
CA PRO A 249 13.05 1.81 7.30
C PRO A 249 13.08 2.96 6.29
N MET A 250 13.43 2.63 5.05
CA MET A 250 13.35 3.55 3.93
C MET A 250 11.92 4.10 3.78
N PRO A 251 11.73 5.41 3.52
CA PRO A 251 10.40 5.95 3.29
C PRO A 251 9.68 5.26 2.11
N THR A 252 8.38 5.01 2.24
CA THR A 252 7.58 4.35 1.19
C THR A 252 7.55 5.12 -0.14
N ASP A 253 7.75 6.44 -0.09
CA ASP A 253 7.82 7.29 -1.28
C ASP A 253 9.13 7.09 -2.08
N THR A 254 10.22 6.70 -1.40
CA THR A 254 11.47 6.34 -2.06
C THR A 254 11.27 5.16 -3.01
N VAL A 255 10.42 4.19 -2.66
CA VAL A 255 10.07 3.08 -3.58
C VAL A 255 9.41 3.59 -4.86
N TRP A 256 8.54 4.60 -4.76
CA TRP A 256 7.94 5.23 -5.93
C TRP A 256 8.98 5.91 -6.81
N ARG A 257 9.90 6.66 -6.19
CA ARG A 257 11.00 7.29 -6.91
C ARG A 257 11.87 6.28 -7.64
N ILE A 258 12.20 5.15 -6.99
CA ILE A 258 12.97 4.06 -7.61
C ILE A 258 12.21 3.50 -8.81
N VAL A 259 10.91 3.22 -8.70
CA VAL A 259 10.11 2.72 -9.83
C VAL A 259 10.01 3.76 -10.97
N ARG A 260 9.85 5.05 -10.66
CA ARG A 260 9.85 6.09 -11.70
C ARG A 260 11.17 6.20 -12.44
N GLU A 261 12.28 6.08 -11.73
CA GLU A 261 13.60 6.09 -12.35
C GLU A 261 13.84 4.80 -13.15
N THR A 262 13.33 3.67 -12.67
CA THR A 262 13.35 2.40 -13.42
C THR A 262 12.62 2.55 -14.75
N MET A 263 11.42 3.16 -14.77
CA MET A 263 10.68 3.45 -16.01
C MET A 263 11.54 4.18 -17.05
N LYS A 264 12.22 5.25 -16.62
CA LYS A 264 13.07 6.05 -17.51
C LYS A 264 14.22 5.24 -18.08
N ARG A 265 14.86 4.43 -17.24
CA ARG A 265 16.02 3.61 -17.62
C ARG A 265 15.66 2.42 -18.51
N SER A 266 14.48 1.84 -18.32
CA SER A 266 14.03 0.66 -19.06
C SER A 266 13.14 1.00 -20.27
N GLY A 267 12.75 2.27 -20.45
CA GLY A 267 11.82 2.70 -21.50
C GLY A 267 10.38 2.20 -21.31
N ILE A 268 10.01 1.78 -20.10
CA ILE A 268 8.68 1.21 -19.82
C ILE A 268 7.73 2.32 -19.38
N GLU A 269 6.58 2.42 -20.04
CA GLU A 269 5.54 3.37 -19.69
C GLU A 269 4.53 2.79 -18.69
N ASN A 270 3.93 3.68 -17.88
CA ASN A 270 2.82 3.39 -16.95
C ASN A 270 3.12 2.27 -15.94
N MET A 271 4.37 2.18 -15.47
CA MET A 271 4.77 1.22 -14.44
C MET A 271 4.62 1.83 -13.04
N THR A 272 3.96 1.09 -12.16
CA THR A 272 3.81 1.42 -10.75
C THR A 272 4.26 0.25 -9.88
N PRO A 273 4.50 0.48 -8.58
CA PRO A 273 4.75 -0.61 -7.64
C PRO A 273 3.60 -1.63 -7.57
N HIS A 274 2.38 -1.21 -7.88
CA HIS A 274 1.24 -2.13 -8.00
C HIS A 274 1.23 -2.91 -9.32
N THR A 275 1.83 -2.38 -10.39
CA THR A 275 1.97 -3.08 -11.67
C THR A 275 2.77 -4.37 -11.49
N PHE A 276 3.92 -4.36 -10.79
CA PHE A 276 4.68 -5.59 -10.47
C PHE A 276 3.83 -6.65 -9.78
N ARG A 277 3.10 -6.23 -8.75
CA ARG A 277 2.21 -7.10 -7.99
C ARG A 277 1.09 -7.67 -8.86
N HIS A 278 0.46 -6.84 -9.68
CA HIS A 278 -0.59 -7.26 -10.58
C HIS A 278 -0.06 -8.28 -11.59
N THR A 279 1.09 -8.00 -12.22
CA THR A 279 1.74 -8.94 -13.14
C THR A 279 1.97 -10.30 -12.50
N LEU A 280 2.58 -10.33 -11.29
CA LEU A 280 2.86 -11.58 -10.60
C LEU A 280 1.57 -12.33 -10.25
N ILE A 281 0.58 -11.65 -9.65
CA ILE A 281 -0.68 -12.30 -9.23
C ILE A 281 -1.45 -12.82 -10.45
N THR A 282 -1.53 -12.03 -11.52
CA THR A 282 -2.19 -12.43 -12.76
C THR A 282 -1.50 -13.64 -13.39
N GLU A 283 -0.16 -13.67 -13.40
CA GLU A 283 0.59 -14.81 -13.93
C GLU A 283 0.38 -16.05 -13.07
N LEU A 284 0.46 -15.95 -11.75
CA LEU A 284 0.20 -17.07 -10.85
C LEU A 284 -1.22 -17.59 -11.00
N ALA A 285 -2.21 -16.70 -11.12
CA ALA A 285 -3.62 -17.09 -11.23
C ALA A 285 -3.95 -17.84 -12.54
N ARG A 286 -3.10 -17.76 -13.57
CA ARG A 286 -3.24 -18.56 -14.79
C ARG A 286 -2.96 -20.05 -14.56
N HIS A 287 -2.11 -20.36 -13.59
CA HIS A 287 -1.68 -21.73 -13.30
C HIS A 287 -2.34 -22.25 -12.02
N ASP A 288 -2.38 -21.42 -10.98
CA ASP A 288 -3.02 -21.74 -9.71
C ASP A 288 -3.53 -20.48 -8.97
N VAL A 289 -4.86 -20.37 -8.89
CA VAL A 289 -5.54 -19.30 -8.16
C VAL A 289 -5.26 -19.36 -6.66
N ALA A 290 -5.06 -20.55 -6.08
CA ALA A 290 -4.80 -20.69 -4.65
C ALA A 290 -3.43 -20.09 -4.29
N THR A 291 -2.38 -20.42 -5.05
CA THR A 291 -1.05 -19.79 -4.93
C THR A 291 -1.14 -18.27 -5.11
N ALA A 292 -1.89 -17.79 -6.11
CA ALA A 292 -2.07 -16.35 -6.33
C ALA A 292 -2.74 -15.65 -5.13
N GLN A 293 -3.76 -16.26 -4.53
CA GLN A 293 -4.45 -15.74 -3.34
C GLN A 293 -3.56 -15.73 -2.09
N ALA A 294 -2.79 -16.79 -1.88
CA ALA A 294 -1.83 -16.91 -0.78
C ALA A 294 -0.75 -15.82 -0.88
N GLN A 295 -0.13 -15.70 -2.06
CA GLN A 295 0.86 -14.66 -2.35
C GLN A 295 0.29 -13.24 -2.14
N ALA A 296 -0.96 -13.05 -2.57
CA ALA A 296 -1.65 -11.79 -2.43
C ALA A 296 -2.10 -11.47 -0.99
N GLY A 297 -2.22 -12.48 -0.12
CA GLY A 297 -2.67 -12.34 1.25
C GLY A 297 -4.17 -12.07 1.38
N HIS A 298 -4.99 -12.67 0.49
CA HIS A 298 -6.45 -12.67 0.66
C HIS A 298 -6.84 -13.76 1.67
N ALA A 299 -7.71 -13.40 2.60
CA ALA A 299 -8.02 -14.21 3.77
C ALA A 299 -8.96 -15.38 3.46
N SER A 300 -8.37 -16.56 3.27
CA SER A 300 -8.82 -17.82 3.87
C SER A 300 -7.59 -18.68 4.13
N ALA A 301 -6.80 -18.27 5.13
CA ALA A 301 -5.49 -18.85 5.42
C ALA A 301 -5.53 -20.25 6.06
N SER A 302 -6.71 -20.87 6.21
CA SER A 302 -6.86 -22.14 6.92
C SER A 302 -6.65 -23.39 6.07
N THR A 303 -6.67 -23.28 4.72
CA THR A 303 -6.68 -24.48 3.85
C THR A 303 -5.50 -24.60 2.88
N THR A 304 -4.60 -23.61 2.81
CA THR A 304 -3.58 -23.56 1.73
C THR A 304 -2.23 -24.17 2.10
N LEU A 305 -1.95 -24.45 3.38
CA LEU A 305 -0.60 -24.86 3.84
C LEU A 305 -0.19 -26.27 3.41
N GLY A 306 -1.14 -27.18 3.11
CA GLY A 306 -0.84 -28.58 2.78
C GLY A 306 -0.53 -28.84 1.30
N TYR A 307 -1.15 -28.10 0.38
CA TYR A 307 -1.02 -28.30 -1.08
C TYR A 307 0.02 -27.38 -1.73
N ALA A 308 0.51 -26.36 -1.02
CA ALA A 308 1.30 -25.28 -1.60
C ALA A 308 2.75 -25.65 -1.94
N HIS A 309 3.39 -26.61 -1.27
CA HIS A 309 4.85 -26.78 -1.40
C HIS A 309 5.32 -27.30 -2.76
N GLU A 310 4.62 -28.28 -3.36
CA GLU A 310 4.95 -28.82 -4.69
C GLU A 310 4.54 -27.86 -5.81
N ILE A 311 3.34 -27.29 -5.73
CA ILE A 311 2.83 -26.31 -6.70
C ILE A 311 3.69 -25.04 -6.70
N GLU A 312 4.15 -24.59 -5.52
CA GLU A 312 5.10 -23.49 -5.45
C GLU A 312 6.46 -23.83 -6.07
N ALA A 313 6.94 -25.08 -5.97
CA ALA A 313 8.20 -25.48 -6.59
C ALA A 313 8.13 -25.42 -8.13
N GLU A 314 7.06 -25.96 -8.71
CA GLU A 314 6.84 -25.89 -10.16
C GLU A 314 6.62 -24.45 -10.62
N ASN A 315 5.78 -23.68 -9.92
CA ASN A 315 5.56 -22.27 -10.24
C ASN A 315 6.85 -21.44 -10.12
N ARG A 316 7.72 -21.73 -9.13
CA ARG A 316 9.05 -21.11 -9.03
C ARG A 316 9.91 -21.43 -10.25
N HIS A 317 9.90 -22.68 -10.71
CA HIS A 317 10.66 -23.11 -11.89
C HIS A 317 10.15 -22.44 -13.17
N GLN A 318 8.85 -22.49 -13.43
CA GLN A 318 8.24 -21.86 -14.61
C GLN A 318 8.45 -20.35 -14.63
N TYR A 319 8.26 -19.67 -13.49
CA TYR A 319 8.50 -18.24 -13.40
C TYR A 319 9.98 -17.91 -13.64
N ARG A 320 10.91 -18.75 -13.18
CA ARG A 320 12.35 -18.58 -13.42
C ARG A 320 12.72 -18.69 -14.89
N LEU A 321 12.15 -19.68 -15.60
CA LEU A 321 12.39 -19.87 -17.02
C LEU A 321 11.85 -18.70 -17.83
N ARG A 322 10.68 -18.19 -17.44
CA ARG A 322 9.97 -17.15 -18.17
C ARG A 322 10.41 -15.72 -17.83
N TYR A 323 10.83 -15.47 -16.59
CA TYR A 323 11.13 -14.14 -16.07
C TYR A 323 12.46 -14.10 -15.33
N GLY A 324 13.40 -13.28 -15.83
CA GLY A 324 14.65 -13.00 -15.14
C GLY A 324 15.52 -14.24 -14.90
N ALA A 325 15.51 -15.17 -15.87
CA ALA A 325 16.53 -16.20 -15.96
C ALA A 325 17.91 -15.55 -15.88
N MET A 326 18.77 -16.08 -15.01
CA MET A 326 20.06 -15.47 -14.71
C MET A 326 20.98 -15.60 -15.93
N THR A 327 21.35 -14.48 -16.53
CA THR A 327 22.29 -14.45 -17.66
C THR A 327 23.73 -14.56 -17.17
N LYS A 328 24.67 -14.84 -18.08
CA LYS A 328 26.10 -14.81 -17.74
C LYS A 328 26.52 -13.46 -17.16
N ALA A 329 26.05 -12.36 -17.76
CA ALA A 329 26.31 -11.01 -17.27
C ALA A 329 25.73 -10.74 -15.87
N ASP A 330 24.59 -11.35 -15.52
CA ASP A 330 24.04 -11.22 -14.17
C ASP A 330 24.91 -11.96 -13.14
N LYS A 331 25.44 -13.14 -13.49
CA LYS A 331 26.37 -13.87 -12.63
C LYS A 331 27.64 -13.05 -12.38
N GLU A 332 28.25 -12.56 -13.46
CA GLU A 332 29.43 -11.68 -13.40
C GLU A 332 29.15 -10.42 -12.56
N LEU A 333 27.96 -9.83 -12.66
CA LEU A 333 27.57 -8.66 -11.86
C LEU A 333 27.48 -8.96 -10.36
N PHE A 334 26.99 -10.15 -9.99
CA PHE A 334 26.88 -10.57 -8.60
C PHE A 334 28.23 -11.05 -8.03
N GLU A 335 29.06 -11.71 -8.85
CA GLU A 335 30.42 -12.16 -8.51
C GLU A 335 31.42 -11.00 -8.44
N ALA A 336 31.35 -10.00 -9.31
CA ALA A 336 32.24 -8.83 -9.29
C ALA A 336 32.02 -7.90 -8.08
N GLY A 337 30.99 -8.18 -7.27
CA GLY A 337 30.80 -7.57 -5.95
C GLY A 337 31.44 -8.35 -4.80
N GLU A 338 32.11 -9.48 -5.09
CA GLU A 338 32.80 -10.28 -4.08
C GLU A 338 34.10 -9.67 -3.57
#